data_AF-M2XT73-F1
#
_entry.id   AF-M2XT73-F1
#
_cell.length_a   1.000
_cell.length_b   1.000
_cell.length_c   1.000
_cell.angle_alpha   90.00
_cell.angle_beta   90.00
_cell.angle_gamma   90.00
#
_symmetry.space_group_name_H-M   'P 1'
#
loop_
_entity.id
_entity.type
_entity.pdbx_description
1 polymer ?
#
loop_
_entity_poly.entity_id
_entity_poly.type
_entity_poly.pdbx_seq_one_letter_code
_entity_poly.pdbx_strand_id
1 'polypeptide(L)' 'MSPETRDCMRKIQMGALLGSMVGGSFGLLYGGFEAFRHKGLTGPQRIGLALRSTVGAGMAFGFFLAVGTGIRGCGAHERY' A
#
# COMPACT_ATOMS: atom_id res chain seq x y z
N MET A 1 25.16 10.57 -6.47
CA MET A 1 23.78 10.75 -5.96
C MET A 1 23.82 11.79 -4.87
N SER A 2 23.31 12.99 -5.14
CA SER A 2 23.28 14.12 -4.21
C SER A 2 22.46 13.77 -2.96
N PRO A 3 22.78 14.37 -1.79
CA PRO A 3 22.09 14.09 -0.53
C PRO A 3 20.58 14.34 -0.63
N GLU A 4 20.17 15.33 -1.42
CA GLU A 4 18.77 15.74 -1.56
C GLU A 4 17.91 14.71 -2.30
N THR A 5 18.46 14.05 -3.33
CA THR A 5 17.77 12.94 -4.01
C THR A 5 17.54 11.76 -3.07
N ARG A 6 18.47 11.50 -2.13
CA ARG A 6 18.33 10.42 -1.15
C ARG A 6 17.21 10.71 -0.15
N ASP A 7 17.12 11.94 0.34
CA ASP A 7 16.05 12.33 1.27
C ASP A 7 14.67 12.33 0.61
N CYS A 8 14.58 12.75 -0.65
CA CYS A 8 13.33 12.62 -1.38
C CYS A 8 12.95 11.16 -1.63
N MET A 9 13.89 10.32 -2.07
CA MET A 9 13.64 8.90 -2.27
C MET A 9 13.19 8.22 -0.97
N ARG A 10 13.77 8.62 0.18
CA ARG A 10 13.38 8.15 1.50
C ARG A 10 11.94 8.55 1.86
N LYS A 11 11.51 9.77 1.53
CA LYS A 11 10.11 10.21 1.72
C LYS A 11 9.13 9.44 0.82
N ILE A 12 9.51 9.16 -0.42
CA ILE A 12 8.71 8.35 -1.35
C ILE A 12 8.55 6.93 -0.81
N GLN A 13 9.66 6.32 -0.39
CA GLN A 13 9.68 4.97 0.19
C GLN A 13 8.85 4.89 1.47
N MET A 14 8.92 5.91 2.33
CA MET A 14 8.12 5.98 3.56
C MET A 14 6.62 6.11 3.24
N GLY A 15 6.25 6.91 2.24
CA GLY A 15 4.87 7.00 1.75
C GLY A 15 4.36 5.67 1.19
N ALA A 16 5.17 4.98 0.39
CA ALA A 16 4.85 3.66 -0.15
C ALA A 16 4.62 2.62 0.96
N LEU A 17 5.48 2.63 1.99
CA LEU A 17 5.43 1.69 3.11
C LEU A 17 4.20 1.93 3.99
N LEU A 18 3.88 3.19 4.27
CA LEU A 18 2.66 3.52 5.01
C LEU A 18 1.41 3.12 4.21
N GLY A 19 1.39 3.38 2.90
CA GLY A 19 0.27 3.00 2.05
C GLY A 19 0.07 1.50 1.91
N SER A 20 1.15 0.74 1.81
CA SER A 20 1.08 -0.72 1.76
C SER A 20 0.68 -1.34 3.10
N MET A 21 1.13 -0.78 4.23
CA MET A 21 0.67 -1.22 5.56
C MET A 21 -0.81 -0.97 5.78
N VAL A 22 -1.30 0.22 5.39
CA VAL A 22 -2.72 0.57 5.50
C VAL A 22 -3.56 -0.29 4.55
N GLY A 23 -3.24 -0.34 3.25
CA GLY A 23 -3.97 -1.18 2.29
C GLY A 23 -3.91 -2.67 2.64
N GLY A 24 -2.78 -3.13 3.18
CA GLY A 24 -2.58 -4.49 3.67
C GLY A 24 -3.46 -4.80 4.87
N SER A 25 -3.46 -3.96 5.91
CA SER A 25 -4.28 -4.18 7.11
C SER A 25 -5.79 -4.14 6.80
N PHE A 26 -6.26 -3.17 6.02
CA PHE A 26 -7.65 -3.12 5.58
C PHE A 26 -8.02 -4.33 4.71
N GLY A 27 -7.17 -4.73 3.75
CA GLY A 27 -7.41 -5.89 2.92
C GLY A 27 -7.51 -7.20 3.72
N LEU A 28 -6.66 -7.35 4.75
CA LEU A 28 -6.63 -8.53 5.61
C LEU A 28 -7.84 -8.58 6.55
N LEU A 29 -8.23 -7.43 7.13
CA LEU A 29 -9.42 -7.33 7.97
C LEU A 29 -10.71 -7.58 7.17
N TYR A 30 -10.87 -6.94 6.01
CA TYR A 30 -12.07 -7.09 5.19
C TYR A 30 -12.14 -8.47 4.53
N GLY A 31 -11.02 -8.94 3.95
CA GLY A 31 -10.92 -10.27 3.36
C GLY A 31 -11.07 -11.39 4.39
N GLY A 32 -10.53 -11.20 5.59
CA GLY A 32 -10.70 -12.11 6.72
C GLY A 32 -12.14 -12.13 7.25
N PHE A 33 -12.79 -10.97 7.33
CA PHE A 33 -14.19 -10.87 7.76
C PHE A 33 -15.15 -11.53 6.77
N GLU A 34 -14.97 -11.32 5.45
CA GLU A 34 -15.75 -12.03 4.43
C GLU A 34 -15.54 -13.54 4.47
N ALA A 35 -14.29 -13.98 4.69
CA ALA A 35 -13.92 -15.38 4.84
C ALA A 35 -14.57 -16.03 6.07
N PHE A 36 -14.73 -15.31 7.17
CA PHE A 36 -15.40 -15.83 8.36
C PHE A 36 -16.92 -15.92 8.18
N ARG A 37 -17.50 -15.01 7.39
CA ARG A 37 -18.95 -14.91 7.19
C ARG A 37 -19.50 -15.92 6.18
N HIS A 38 -18.73 -16.29 5.16
CA HIS A 38 -19.15 -17.30 4.17
C HIS A 38 -18.75 -18.71 4.61
N LYS A 39 -19.62 -19.41 5.36
CA LYS A 39 -19.40 -20.79 5.85
C LYS A 39 -19.22 -21.86 4.76
N GLY A 40 -19.49 -21.56 3.48
CA GLY A 40 -19.54 -22.55 2.38
C GLY A 40 -18.29 -22.72 1.50
N LEU A 41 -17.26 -21.87 1.61
CA LEU A 41 -16.08 -21.93 0.73
C LEU A 41 -14.93 -22.70 1.37
N THR A 42 -14.24 -23.57 0.65
CA THR A 42 -13.10 -24.35 1.17
C THR A 42 -11.96 -23.40 1.57
N GLY A 43 -11.38 -23.58 2.76
CA GLY A 43 -10.34 -22.73 3.35
C GLY A 43 -9.28 -22.13 2.40
N PRO A 44 -8.69 -22.88 1.45
CA PRO A 44 -7.67 -22.34 0.53
C PRO A 44 -8.20 -21.29 -0.47
N GLN A 45 -9.46 -21.38 -0.92
CA GLN A 45 -10.04 -20.35 -1.81
C GLN A 45 -10.28 -19.03 -1.08
N ARG A 46 -10.63 -19.08 0.22
CA ARG A 46 -10.83 -17.90 1.05
C ARG A 46 -9.53 -17.11 1.21
N ILE A 47 -8.44 -17.82 1.49
CA ILE A 47 -7.12 -17.23 1.67
C ILE A 47 -6.61 -16.65 0.34
N GLY A 48 -6.80 -17.36 -0.78
CA GLY A 48 -6.40 -16.87 -2.10
C GLY A 48 -7.14 -15.60 -2.54
N LEU A 49 -8.45 -15.52 -2.27
CA LEU A 49 -9.25 -14.33 -2.60
C LEU A 49 -8.90 -13.14 -1.70
N ALA A 50 -8.82 -13.37 -0.37
CA ALA A 50 -8.43 -12.35 0.59
C ALA A 50 -7.01 -11.84 0.34
N LEU A 51 -6.09 -12.71 -0.04
CA LEU A 51 -4.72 -12.32 -0.36
C LEU A 51 -4.68 -11.48 -1.65
N ARG A 52 -5.44 -11.84 -2.69
CA ARG A 52 -5.55 -11.04 -3.91
C ARG A 52 -6.11 -9.65 -3.65
N SER A 53 -7.19 -9.54 -2.87
CA SER A 53 -7.77 -8.23 -2.51
C SER A 53 -6.80 -7.42 -1.64
N THR A 54 -6.08 -8.07 -0.72
CA THR A 54 -5.09 -7.42 0.15
C THR A 54 -3.88 -6.90 -0.63
N VAL A 55 -3.33 -7.71 -1.54
CA VAL A 55 -2.20 -7.30 -2.38
C VAL A 55 -2.62 -6.21 -3.35
N GLY A 56 -3.81 -6.32 -3.96
CA GLY A 56 -4.34 -5.28 -4.84
C GLY A 56 -4.54 -3.95 -4.12
N ALA A 57 -5.14 -3.97 -2.92
CA ALA A 57 -5.33 -2.79 -2.09
C ALA A 57 -3.98 -2.21 -1.63
N GLY A 58 -3.08 -3.05 -1.11
CA GLY A 58 -1.74 -2.64 -0.65
C GLY A 58 -0.91 -2.01 -1.77
N MET A 59 -0.96 -2.56 -2.99
CA MET A 59 -0.27 -1.96 -4.15
C MET A 59 -0.89 -0.63 -4.57
N ALA A 60 -2.22 -0.55 -4.66
CA ALA A 60 -2.89 0.68 -5.07
C ALA A 60 -2.67 1.83 -4.07
N PHE A 61 -2.89 1.58 -2.76
CA PHE A 61 -2.66 2.57 -1.72
C PHE A 61 -1.18 2.91 -1.55
N GLY A 62 -0.28 1.92 -1.64
CA GLY A 62 1.16 2.13 -1.62
C GLY A 62 1.64 3.00 -2.80
N PHE A 63 1.19 2.71 -4.02
CA PHE A 63 1.56 3.47 -5.21
C PHE A 63 1.02 4.91 -5.15
N PHE A 64 -0.25 5.08 -4.75
CA PHE A 64 -0.86 6.40 -4.64
C PHE A 64 -0.13 7.28 -3.62
N LEU A 65 0.23 6.73 -2.46
CA LEU A 65 0.96 7.46 -1.43
C LEU A 65 2.42 7.70 -1.82
N ALA A 66 3.07 6.77 -2.52
CA ALA A 66 4.41 6.97 -3.06
C ALA A 66 4.47 8.14 -4.07
N VAL A 67 3.50 8.20 -5.00
CA VAL A 67 3.39 9.29 -5.97
C VAL A 67 3.02 10.60 -5.28
N GLY A 68 2.07 10.57 -4.34
CA GLY A 68 1.67 11.76 -3.58
C GLY A 68 2.78 12.36 -2.72
N THR A 69 3.60 11.53 -2.07
CA THR A 69 4.77 12.00 -1.32
C THR A 69 5.91 12.41 -2.23
N GLY A 70 6.04 11.81 -3.42
CA GLY A 70 7.00 12.26 -4.45
C GLY A 70 6.68 13.65 -4.96
N ILE A 71 5.43 13.92 -5.33
CA ILE A 71 5.00 15.24 -5.82
C ILE A 71 5.18 16.31 -4.74
N ARG A 72 4.80 16.01 -3.48
CA ARG A 72 4.92 16.98 -2.36
C ARG A 72 6.35 17.12 -1.82
N GLY A 73 7.13 16.05 -1.85
CA GLY A 73 8.45 15.98 -1.21
C GLY A 73 9.63 16.30 -2.12
N CYS A 74 9.55 15.99 -3.42
CA CYS A 74 10.53 16.36 -4.44
C CYS A 74 10.07 17.55 -5.29
N GLY A 75 8.80 17.57 -5.71
CA GLY A 75 8.28 18.58 -6.63
C GLY A 75 8.24 20.01 -6.07
N ALA A 76 8.33 20.16 -4.73
CA ALA A 76 8.48 21.45 -4.08
C ALA A 76 9.94 21.97 -4.07
N HIS A 77 10.93 21.09 -4.27
CA HIS A 77 12.36 21.46 -4.26
C HIS A 77 12.86 21.93 -5.63
N GLU A 78 12.14 21.65 -6.71
CA GLU A 78 12.49 22.13 -8.07
C GLU A 78 12.03 23.60 -8.31
N ARG A 79 11.58 24.30 -7.26
CA ARG A 79 11.08 25.68 -7.34
C ARG A 79 11.94 26.72 -6.59
N TYR A 80 13.08 26.33 -5.99
CA TYR A 80 14.01 27.26 -5.33
C TYR A 80 15.46 26.97 -5.72
#